data_AF-A0A258Q4Z4-F1
#
_entry.id   AF-A0A258Q4Z4-F1
#
_cell.length_a   1.000
_cell.length_b   1.000
_cell.length_c   1.000
_cell.angle_alpha   90.00
_cell.angle_beta   90.00
_cell.angle_gamma   90.00
#
_symmetry.space_group_name_H-M   'P 1'
#
loop_
_entity.id
_entity.type
_entity.pdbx_description
1 polymer ?
#
loop_
_entity_poly.entity_id
_entity_poly.type
_entity_poly.pdbx_seq_one_letter_code
_entity_poly.pdbx_strand_id
1 'polypeptide(L)'
;MTHPSQELANFASQLSISDVPKEVIDRSEDLLVDWFGSAIAGKGSRPVEIMTQFAQSMGGFNAANPGSAEILITRTSSSPFLAALANAAASHVAEQDDVHNGSVFHPATIV
;
A
#
# COMPACT_ATOMS: atom_id res chain seq x y z
N MET A 1 16.15 -12.63 -28.88
CA MET A 1 15.60 -12.73 -27.52
C MET A 1 15.18 -11.34 -27.10
N THR A 2 13.96 -11.15 -26.64
CA THR A 2 13.53 -9.89 -26.01
C THR A 2 14.25 -9.71 -24.69
N HIS A 3 14.55 -8.46 -24.32
CA HIS A 3 15.19 -8.17 -23.04
C HIS A 3 14.19 -8.44 -21.89
N PRO A 4 14.59 -9.01 -20.73
CA PRO A 4 13.66 -9.33 -19.65
C PRO A 4 12.77 -8.15 -19.20
N SER A 5 13.32 -6.95 -19.11
CA SER A 5 12.54 -5.74 -18.79
C SER A 5 11.48 -5.40 -19.83
N GLN A 6 11.74 -5.71 -21.11
CA GLN A 6 10.76 -5.51 -22.19
C GLN A 6 9.62 -6.53 -22.06
N GLU A 7 9.93 -7.78 -21.70
CA GLU A 7 8.93 -8.81 -21.48
C GLU A 7 7.99 -8.45 -20.31
N LEU A 8 8.54 -7.99 -19.18
CA LEU A 8 7.75 -7.53 -18.03
C LEU A 8 6.90 -6.29 -18.34
N ALA A 9 7.47 -5.31 -19.05
CA ALA A 9 6.71 -4.12 -19.45
C ALA A 9 5.56 -4.45 -20.41
N ASN A 10 5.80 -5.36 -21.36
CA ASN A 10 4.77 -5.85 -22.26
C ASN A 10 3.66 -6.58 -21.49
N PHE A 11 4.02 -7.49 -20.58
CA PHE A 11 3.06 -8.17 -19.71
C PHE A 11 2.21 -7.16 -18.92
N ALA A 12 2.84 -6.24 -18.19
CA ALA A 12 2.13 -5.27 -17.36
C ALA A 12 1.22 -4.32 -18.16
N SER A 13 1.60 -3.95 -19.39
CA SER A 13 0.80 -3.06 -20.24
C SER A 13 -0.38 -3.74 -20.94
N GLN A 14 -0.34 -5.07 -21.10
CA GLN A 14 -1.38 -5.84 -21.80
C GLN A 14 -2.29 -6.62 -20.86
N LEU A 15 -1.88 -6.82 -19.60
CA LEU A 15 -2.66 -7.55 -18.60
C LEU A 15 -4.03 -6.89 -18.40
N SER A 16 -5.09 -7.68 -18.59
CA SER A 16 -6.46 -7.31 -18.25
C SER A 16 -6.98 -8.16 -17.11
N ILE A 17 -8.00 -7.68 -16.40
CA ILE A 17 -8.60 -8.44 -15.29
C ILE A 17 -9.17 -9.79 -15.76
N SER A 18 -9.62 -9.90 -17.01
CA SER A 18 -10.12 -11.16 -17.58
C SER A 18 -9.03 -12.21 -17.81
N ASP A 19 -7.76 -11.82 -17.81
CA ASP A 19 -6.63 -12.74 -17.91
C ASP A 19 -6.25 -13.35 -16.55
N VAL A 20 -6.79 -12.80 -15.45
CA VAL A 20 -6.44 -13.20 -14.09
C VAL A 20 -7.37 -14.35 -13.64
N PRO A 21 -6.82 -15.52 -13.23
CA PRO A 21 -7.64 -16.60 -12.70
C PRO A 21 -8.48 -16.16 -11.50
N LYS A 22 -9.71 -16.68 -11.39
CA LYS A 22 -10.65 -16.26 -10.35
C LYS A 22 -10.06 -16.42 -8.95
N GLU A 23 -9.39 -17.54 -8.70
CA GLU A 23 -8.75 -17.85 -7.42
C GLU A 23 -7.66 -16.83 -7.04
N VAL A 24 -7.01 -16.19 -8.01
CA VAL A 24 -6.01 -15.14 -7.78
C VAL A 24 -6.71 -13.83 -7.39
N ILE A 25 -7.83 -13.51 -8.05
CA ILE A 25 -8.65 -12.35 -7.67
C ILE A 25 -9.18 -12.53 -6.25
N ASP A 26 -9.80 -13.68 -5.95
CA ASP A 26 -10.35 -13.99 -4.63
C ASP A 26 -9.26 -13.89 -3.55
N ARG A 27 -8.06 -14.43 -3.82
CA ARG A 27 -6.94 -14.32 -2.89
C ARG A 27 -6.45 -12.88 -2.73
N SER A 28 -6.52 -12.06 -3.78
CA SER A 28 -6.12 -10.64 -3.70
C SER A 28 -7.08 -9.85 -2.82
N GLU A 29 -8.38 -10.19 -2.81
CA GLU A 29 -9.35 -9.61 -1.90
C GLU A 29 -9.04 -9.96 -0.43
N ASP A 30 -8.71 -11.23 -0.14
CA ASP A 30 -8.27 -11.64 1.21
C ASP A 30 -7.03 -10.85 1.67
N LEU A 31 -6.05 -10.70 0.78
CA LEU A 31 -4.81 -9.96 1.06
C LEU A 31 -5.07 -8.48 1.29
N LEU A 32 -6.03 -7.88 0.58
CA LEU A 32 -6.43 -6.49 0.81
C LEU A 32 -7.04 -6.31 2.20
N VAL A 33 -7.91 -7.25 2.63
CA VAL A 33 -8.51 -7.22 3.97
C VAL A 33 -7.45 -7.39 5.05
N ASP A 34 -6.52 -8.31 4.86
CA ASP A 34 -5.36 -8.53 5.75
C ASP A 34 -4.52 -7.25 5.89
N TRP A 35 -4.13 -6.64 4.77
CA TRP A 35 -3.37 -5.40 4.75
C TRP A 35 -4.07 -4.25 5.49
N PHE A 36 -5.39 -4.09 5.28
CA PHE A 36 -6.15 -3.08 6.01
C PHE A 36 -6.13 -3.36 7.52
N GLY A 37 -6.28 -4.62 7.92
CA GLY A 37 -6.16 -5.05 9.31
C GLY A 37 -4.80 -4.67 9.91
N SER A 38 -3.72 -4.99 9.21
CA SER A 38 -2.36 -4.68 9.62
C SER A 38 -2.10 -3.17 9.70
N ALA A 39 -2.60 -2.38 8.74
CA ALA A 39 -2.50 -0.92 8.77
C ALA A 39 -3.16 -0.31 10.00
N ILE A 40 -4.34 -0.81 10.38
CA ILE A 40 -5.02 -0.36 11.59
C ILE A 40 -4.30 -0.84 12.85
N ALA A 41 -3.77 -2.06 12.86
CA ALA A 41 -2.99 -2.60 13.97
C ALA A 41 -1.70 -1.80 14.24
N GLY A 42 -1.09 -1.22 13.21
CA GLY A 42 0.11 -0.39 13.35
C GLY A 42 -0.10 0.97 14.00
N LYS A 43 -1.36 1.43 14.13
CA LYS A 43 -1.72 2.71 14.75
C LYS A 43 -1.20 2.81 16.19
N GLY A 44 -0.66 3.97 16.55
CA GLY A 44 -0.14 4.23 17.89
C GLY A 44 1.27 3.68 18.12
N SER A 45 1.83 2.90 17.19
CA SER A 45 3.24 2.55 17.25
C SER A 45 4.10 3.79 16.98
N ARG A 46 5.14 3.99 17.79
CA ARG A 46 6.03 5.15 17.67
C ARG A 46 6.56 5.41 16.24
N PRO A 47 7.10 4.42 15.50
CA PRO A 47 7.61 4.69 14.15
C PRO A 47 6.53 5.16 13.18
N VAL A 48 5.33 4.57 13.26
CA VAL A 48 4.18 4.95 12.42
C VAL A 48 3.70 6.37 12.72
N GLU A 49 3.63 6.73 14.00
CA GLU A 49 3.25 8.09 14.42
C GLU A 49 4.25 9.13 13.89
N ILE A 50 5.56 8.84 13.96
CA ILE A 50 6.61 9.74 13.43
C ILE A 50 6.48 9.91 11.92
N MET A 51 6.32 8.82 11.17
CA MET A 51 6.17 8.88 9.71
C MET A 51 4.88 9.59 9.30
N THR A 52 3.80 9.38 10.04
CA THR A 52 2.50 10.03 9.79
C THR A 52 2.58 11.53 10.06
N GLN A 53 3.21 11.95 11.16
CA GLN A 53 3.44 13.37 11.46
C GLN A 53 4.30 14.04 10.37
N PHE A 54 5.35 13.35 9.92
CA PHE A 54 6.14 13.82 8.78
C PHE A 54 5.26 14.01 7.54
N ALA A 55 4.47 13.00 7.16
CA ALA A 55 3.58 13.06 6.01
C ALA A 55 2.54 14.19 6.10
N GLN A 56 1.97 14.43 7.29
CA GLN A 56 1.00 15.50 7.54
C GLN A 56 1.63 16.91 7.52
N SER A 57 2.90 17.02 7.91
CA SER A 57 3.63 18.30 7.86
C SER A 57 4.00 18.71 6.42
N MET A 58 3.88 17.79 5.46
CA MET A 58 4.25 17.99 4.06
C MET A 58 3.02 18.32 3.20
N GLY A 59 3.22 19.11 2.13
CA GLY A 59 2.19 19.37 1.11
C GLY A 59 1.10 20.39 1.47
N GLY A 60 1.03 20.86 2.73
CA GLY A 60 0.14 21.96 3.14
C GLY A 60 -1.36 21.64 3.08
N PHE A 61 -1.73 20.35 3.15
CA PHE A 61 -3.12 19.91 3.11
C PHE A 61 -3.87 20.29 4.39
N ASN A 62 -5.12 20.72 4.24
CA ASN A 62 -5.99 21.11 5.34
C ASN A 62 -7.47 21.01 4.91
N ALA A 63 -8.41 21.38 5.78
CA ALA A 63 -9.84 21.27 5.48
C ALA A 63 -10.30 22.09 4.27
N ALA A 64 -9.66 23.23 3.97
CA ALA A 64 -9.96 24.05 2.79
C ALA A 64 -9.19 23.61 1.53
N ASN A 65 -8.14 22.81 1.69
CA ASN A 65 -7.33 22.23 0.62
C ASN A 65 -7.05 20.75 0.93
N PRO A 66 -8.05 19.88 0.85
CA PRO A 66 -7.87 18.46 1.14
C PRO A 66 -7.07 17.80 0.01
N GLY A 67 -6.17 16.89 0.38
CA GLY A 67 -5.51 16.02 -0.59
C GLY A 67 -6.47 14.97 -1.15
N SER A 68 -6.05 14.27 -2.21
CA SER A 68 -6.89 13.27 -2.90
C SER A 68 -6.80 11.84 -2.33
N ALA A 69 -5.94 11.60 -1.33
CA ALA A 69 -5.75 10.29 -0.71
C ALA A 69 -5.80 10.39 0.82
N GLU A 70 -6.21 9.32 1.50
CA GLU A 70 -6.38 9.28 2.96
C GLU A 70 -5.20 8.61 3.66
N ILE A 71 -4.73 9.20 4.75
CA ILE A 71 -3.92 8.52 5.77
C ILE A 71 -4.88 7.83 6.74
N LEU A 72 -4.91 6.50 6.73
CA LEU A 72 -5.97 5.69 7.36
C LEU A 72 -6.01 5.85 8.89
N ILE A 73 -4.85 5.87 9.53
CA ILE A 73 -4.75 5.83 11.00
C ILE A 73 -5.19 7.14 11.68
N THR A 74 -5.09 8.27 10.95
CA THR A 74 -5.51 9.61 11.38
C THR A 74 -6.77 10.11 10.69
N ARG A 75 -7.20 9.47 9.60
CA ARG A 75 -8.33 9.88 8.75
C ARG A 75 -8.18 11.30 8.20
N THR A 76 -6.95 11.65 7.87
CA THR A 76 -6.61 12.96 7.27
C THR A 76 -6.24 12.79 5.82
N SER A 77 -6.68 13.70 4.96
CA SER A 77 -6.34 13.67 3.54
C SER A 77 -4.96 14.29 3.26
N SER A 78 -4.23 13.73 2.30
CA SER A 78 -2.93 14.19 1.81
C SER A 78 -2.74 13.85 0.33
N SER A 79 -1.55 14.10 -0.22
CA SER A 79 -1.21 13.64 -1.57
C SER A 79 -1.14 12.10 -1.61
N PRO A 80 -1.35 11.47 -2.77
CA PRO A 80 -1.21 10.02 -2.92
C PRO A 80 0.15 9.49 -2.42
N PHE A 81 1.24 10.22 -2.71
CA PHE A 81 2.59 9.84 -2.29
C PHE A 81 2.74 9.81 -0.75
N LEU A 82 2.26 10.85 -0.07
CA LEU A 82 2.41 10.99 1.39
C LEU A 82 1.44 10.05 2.13
N ALA A 83 0.24 9.85 1.59
CA ALA A 83 -0.71 8.87 2.11
C ALA A 83 -0.16 7.45 2.00
N ALA A 84 0.39 7.07 0.84
CA ALA A 84 1.03 5.78 0.63
C ALA A 84 2.20 5.56 1.61
N LEU A 85 3.07 6.56 1.80
CA LEU A 85 4.18 6.49 2.76
C LEU A 85 3.71 6.14 4.19
N ALA A 86 2.69 6.84 4.67
CA ALA A 86 2.17 6.64 6.02
C ALA A 86 1.42 5.30 6.17
N ASN A 87 0.61 4.94 5.17
CA ASN A 87 -0.16 3.70 5.21
C ASN A 87 0.73 2.46 5.07
N ALA A 88 1.78 2.50 4.23
CA ALA A 88 2.77 1.43 4.10
C ALA A 88 3.55 1.20 5.41
N ALA A 89 3.96 2.29 6.07
CA ALA A 89 4.59 2.19 7.38
C ALA A 89 3.66 1.55 8.42
N ALA A 90 2.39 1.94 8.41
CA ALA A 90 1.38 1.41 9.31
C ALA A 90 1.09 -0.07 9.07
N SER A 91 1.02 -0.52 7.82
CA SER A 91 0.71 -1.91 7.50
C SER A 91 1.87 -2.86 7.78
N HIS A 92 3.11 -2.39 7.75
CA HIS A 92 4.27 -3.26 7.94
C HIS A 92 4.71 -3.40 9.41
N VAL A 93 4.51 -2.39 10.25
CA VAL A 93 5.13 -2.33 11.60
C VAL A 93 4.75 -3.49 12.53
N ALA A 94 3.58 -4.09 12.32
CA ALA A 94 3.09 -5.19 13.14
C ALA A 94 3.73 -6.53 12.77
N GLU A 95 4.37 -6.62 11.59
CA GLU A 95 4.92 -7.86 11.01
C GLU A 95 3.88 -8.99 10.96
N GLN A 96 2.61 -8.62 10.76
CA GLN A 96 1.45 -9.51 10.59
C GLN A 96 0.84 -9.40 9.19
N ASP A 97 1.44 -8.57 8.34
CA ASP A 97 1.15 -8.47 6.93
C ASP A 97 1.59 -9.72 6.16
N ASP A 98 1.10 -9.82 4.94
CA ASP A 98 1.27 -10.98 4.09
C ASP A 98 2.74 -11.32 3.81
N VAL A 99 3.02 -12.60 3.60
CA VAL A 99 4.35 -13.08 3.18
C VAL A 99 4.22 -13.87 1.90
N HIS A 100 4.98 -13.48 0.88
CA HIS A 100 5.20 -14.30 -0.29
C HIS A 100 6.48 -15.13 -0.13
N ASN A 101 6.32 -16.41 0.22
CA ASN A 101 7.43 -17.32 0.57
C ASN A 101 8.49 -17.46 -0.53
N GLY A 102 8.10 -17.41 -1.81
CA GLY A 102 9.03 -17.56 -2.92
C GLY A 102 9.98 -16.37 -3.09
N SER A 103 9.56 -15.18 -2.68
CA SER A 103 10.36 -13.94 -2.77
C SER A 103 10.86 -13.45 -1.42
N VAL A 104 10.40 -14.05 -0.31
CA VAL A 104 10.70 -13.63 1.07
C VAL A 104 10.41 -12.13 1.24
N PHE A 105 9.18 -11.74 0.92
CA PHE A 105 8.78 -10.33 0.85
C PHE A 105 7.32 -10.13 1.28
N HIS A 106 6.98 -8.91 1.68
CA HIS A 106 5.64 -8.48 2.11
C HIS A 106 4.98 -7.57 1.06
N PRO A 107 4.41 -8.13 -0.02
CA PRO A 107 4.04 -7.35 -1.19
C PRO A 107 2.88 -6.40 -0.95
N ALA A 108 1.91 -6.71 -0.06
CA ALA A 108 0.77 -5.84 0.14
C ALA A 108 1.16 -4.48 0.74
N THR A 109 2.31 -4.37 1.43
CA THR A 109 2.76 -3.09 2.00
C THR A 109 3.19 -2.05 0.97
N ILE A 110 3.45 -2.45 -0.28
CA ILE A 110 4.03 -1.58 -1.32
C ILE A 110 3.19 -1.49 -2.60
N VAL A 111 2.05 -2.18 -2.68
CA VAL A 111 1.12 -2.17 -3.83
C VAL A 111 -0.19 -1.49 -3.43
#